data_AF-A0A2V5TPX5-F1
#
_entry.id   AF-A0A2V5TPX5-F1
#
_cell.length_a   1.000
_cell.length_b   1.000
_cell.length_c   1.000
_cell.angle_alpha   90.00
_cell.angle_beta   90.00
_cell.angle_gamma   90.00
#
_symmetry.space_group_name_H-M   'P 1'
#
loop_
_entity.id
_entity.type
_entity.pdbx_description
1 polymer ?
#
loop_
_entity_poly.entity_id
_entity_poly.type
_entity_poly.pdbx_seq_one_letter_code
_entity_poly.pdbx_strand_id
1 'polypeptide(L)' 'MEPASGKTILIVEDERDVVDLLTLSLRKAGFMTSTTTDGAVGLHKARTEKPAFIIL' A
#
# COMPACT_ATOMS: atom_id res chain seq x y z
N MET A 1 -5.29 13.90 -15.02
CA MET A 1 -5.46 13.01 -13.86
C MET A 1 -4.86 13.75 -12.69
N GLU A 2 -5.70 14.26 -11.78
CA GLU A 2 -5.22 14.96 -10.58
C GLU A 2 -4.29 14.01 -9.82
N PRO A 3 -3.05 14.40 -9.46
CA PRO A 3 -2.22 13.57 -8.62
C PRO A 3 -2.99 13.34 -7.32
N ALA A 4 -3.12 12.08 -6.91
CA ALA A 4 -3.79 11.69 -5.67
C ALA A 4 -2.92 12.05 -4.46
N SER A 5 -2.55 13.33 -4.34
CA SER A 5 -1.73 13.89 -3.29
C SER A 5 -2.39 13.55 -1.95
N GLY A 6 -1.78 12.62 -1.21
CA GLY A 6 -2.20 12.21 0.13
C GLY A 6 -3.03 10.93 0.25
N LYS A 7 -3.31 10.18 -0.83
CA LYS A 7 -3.98 8.87 -0.69
C LYS A 7 -2.96 7.74 -0.46
N THR A 8 -3.10 7.04 0.67
CA THR A 8 -2.29 5.87 1.02
C THR A 8 -2.91 4.58 0.51
N ILE A 9 -2.09 3.72 -0.08
CA ILE A 9 -2.43 2.34 -0.47
C ILE A 9 -1.70 1.39 0.49
N LEU A 10 -2.42 0.45 1.08
CA LEU A 10 -1.85 -0.62 1.90
C LEU A 10 -1.57 -1.84 1.02
N ILE A 11 -0.34 -2.36 1.09
CA ILE A 11 0.08 -3.59 0.40
C ILE A 11 0.35 -4.64 1.49
N VAL A 12 -0.37 -5.76 1.41
CA VAL A 12 -0.16 -6.95 2.22
C VAL A 12 0.30 -8.05 1.27
N GLU A 13 1.57 -8.40 1.27
CA GLU A 13 2.16 -9.32 0.27
C GLU A 13 3.41 -9.97 0.88
N ASP A 14 3.60 -11.28 0.70
CA ASP A 14 4.71 -12.02 1.31
C ASP A 14 5.97 -12.04 0.45
N GLU A 15 5.82 -11.85 -0.87
CA GLU A 15 6.92 -11.72 -1.82
C GLU A 15 7.50 -10.30 -1.88
N ARG A 16 8.72 -10.11 -1.38
CA ARG A 16 9.39 -8.79 -1.33
C ARG A 16 9.56 -8.13 -2.70
N ASP A 17 9.88 -8.92 -3.72
CA ASP A 17 10.09 -8.41 -5.08
C ASP A 17 8.80 -7.80 -5.65
N VAL A 18 7.65 -8.39 -5.32
CA VAL A 18 6.31 -7.88 -5.68
C VAL A 18 6.02 -6.59 -4.92
N VAL A 19 6.28 -6.55 -3.61
CA VAL A 19 6.13 -5.34 -2.78
C VAL A 19 6.93 -4.16 -3.34
N ASP A 20 8.19 -4.40 -3.73
CA ASP A 20 9.08 -3.37 -4.26
C ASP A 20 8.59 -2.85 -5.62
N LEU A 21 8.16 -3.76 -6.52
CA LEU A 21 7.60 -3.40 -7.82
C LEU A 21 6.32 -2.55 -7.68
N LEU A 22 5.39 -2.98 -6.81
CA LEU A 22 4.15 -2.27 -6.53
C LEU A 22 4.43 -0.90 -5.91
N THR A 23 5.31 -0.86 -4.91
CA THR A 23 5.70 0.37 -4.22
C THR A 23 6.30 1.39 -5.19
N LEU A 24 7.23 0.96 -6.04
CA LEU A 24 7.85 1.82 -7.05
C LEU A 24 6.80 2.38 -8.02
N SER A 25 5.91 1.52 -8.52
CA SER A 25 4.89 1.89 -9.51
C SER A 25 3.87 2.87 -8.93
N LEU A 26 3.37 2.60 -7.72
CA LEU A 26 2.37 3.45 -7.06
C LEU A 26 2.96 4.80 -6.64
N ARG A 27 4.21 4.82 -6.15
CA ARG A 27 4.91 6.09 -5.85
C ARG A 27 5.14 6.92 -7.11
N LYS A 28 5.55 6.30 -8.23
CA LYS A 28 5.65 6.98 -9.53
C LYS A 28 4.32 7.58 -10.00
N ALA A 29 3.20 6.92 -9.68
CA ALA A 29 1.86 7.42 -9.95
C ALA A 29 1.35 8.47 -8.93
N GLY A 30 2.16 8.84 -7.93
CA GLY A 30 1.86 9.90 -6.95
C GLY A 30 1.11 9.43 -5.71
N PHE A 31 1.02 8.12 -5.45
CA PHE A 31 0.42 7.57 -4.24
C PHE A 31 1.44 7.37 -3.12
N MET A 32 0.95 7.39 -1.88
CA MET A 32 1.72 6.90 -0.73
C MET A 32 1.48 5.40 -0.55
N THR A 33 2.47 4.69 -0.03
CA THR A 33 2.36 3.24 0.24
C THR A 33 2.68 2.93 1.69
N SER A 34 1.86 2.05 2.29
CA SER A 34 2.12 1.36 3.55
C SER A 34 2.22 -0.12 3.23
N THR A 35 3.22 -0.82 3.76
CA THR A 35 3.46 -2.23 3.41
C THR A 35 3.52 -3.10 4.65
N THR A 36 3.19 -4.38 4.49
CA THR A 36 3.40 -5.44 5.49
C THR A 36 3.36 -6.80 4.79
N THR A 37 4.00 -7.80 5.37
CA THR A 37 3.97 -9.19 4.88
C THR A 37 3.08 -10.09 5.75
N ASP A 38 2.43 -9.52 6.77
CA ASP A 38 1.64 -10.25 7.75
C ASP A 38 0.17 -9.82 7.68
N GLY A 39 -0.73 -10.78 7.52
CA GLY A 39 -2.15 -10.51 7.36
C GLY A 39 -2.81 -9.91 8.62
N ALA A 40 -2.34 -10.25 9.82
CA ALA A 40 -2.89 -9.68 11.06
C ALA A 40 -2.45 -8.23 11.24
N VAL A 41 -1.18 -7.92 10.94
CA VAL A 41 -0.67 -6.55 10.88
C VAL A 41 -1.38 -5.77 9.77
N GLY A 42 -1.60 -6.38 8.60
CA GLY A 42 -2.36 -5.80 7.48
C GLY A 42 -3.78 -5.44 7.88
N LEU A 43 -4.50 -6.34 8.55
CA LEU A 43 -5.85 -6.08 9.05
C LEU A 43 -5.86 -4.94 10.09
N HIS A 44 -4.87 -4.90 10.98
CA HIS A 44 -4.75 -3.82 11.95
C HIS A 44 -4.54 -2.48 11.24
N LYS A 45 -3.58 -2.40 10.32
CA LYS A 45 -3.28 -1.21 9.51
C LYS A 45 -4.48 -0.75 8.69
N ALA A 46 -5.21 -1.67 8.05
CA ALA A 46 -6.41 -1.34 7.30
C ALA A 46 -7.46 -0.61 8.14
N ARG A 47 -7.58 -0.99 9.43
CA ARG A 47 -8.53 -0.37 10.36
C ARG A 47 -8.04 0.96 10.94
N THR A 48 -6.73 1.10 11.18
CA THR A 48 -6.15 2.28 11.83
C THR A 48 -5.75 3.36 10.84
N GLU A 49 -5.09 3.00 9.74
CA GLU A 49 -4.57 3.91 8.72
C GLU A 49 -5.64 4.33 7.70
N LYS A 50 -6.75 3.57 7.60
CA LYS A 50 -7.87 3.81 6.65
C LYS A 50 -7.36 4.10 5.23
N PRO A 51 -6.61 3.16 4.61
CA PRO A 51 -6.07 3.36 3.27
C PRO A 51 -7.20 3.50 2.25
N ALA A 52 -6.93 4.22 1.16
CA ALA A 52 -7.89 4.39 0.07
C ALA A 52 -8.06 3.12 -0.77
N PHE A 53 -7.07 2.21 -0.73
CA PHE A 53 -7.08 0.94 -1.42
C PHE A 53 -6.17 -0.07 -0.68
N ILE A 54 -6.50 -1.35 -0.78
CA ILE A 54 -5.72 -2.44 -0.17
C ILE A 54 -5.41 -3.46 -1.26
N ILE A 55 -4.15 -3.85 -1.36
CA ILE A 55 -3.65 -4.97 -2.17
C ILE A 55 -3.30 -6.10 -1.20
N LEU A 56 -3.73 -7.33 -1.51
CA LEU A 56 -3.56 -8.54 -0.72
C LEU A 56 -2.78 -9.60 -1.51
#